data_AF-A0A2E7IK28-F1
#
_entry.id   AF-A0A2E7IK28-F1
#
_cell.length_a   1.000
_cell.length_b   1.000
_cell.length_c   1.000
_cell.angle_alpha   90.00
_cell.angle_beta   90.00
_cell.angle_gamma   90.00
#
_symmetry.space_group_name_H-M   'P 1'
#
loop_
_entity.id
_entity.type
_entity.pdbx_description
1 polymer ?
#
loop_
_entity_poly.entity_id
_entity_poly.type
_entity_poly.pdbx_seq_one_letter_code
_entity_poly.pdbx_strand_id
1 'polypeptide(L)'
;MPLTPKHLPATWQRYRFNFMRYITAISRHSERQAMEQLTKRGYPKLAMSFSPPLSLLGSKPLRLTELAAALGISKQLCLQSLKPIEQAGYIERRADNADKRAKLVALTPKGDQLIADALEEMQAIHRQYENLIGTARINTLSTCFSAASRALKVPGGHIQVANSLPVSARITPLARTLQDRLMQITADLGHPLQFSFAQVLGSIDLAGTAVASLAQLNGVTTQAISRIAGELESLGYIRRASSSHDRRSRQLYFTPRGLELIRDSVASVQTLADELIGALGKKQFLQMESLSRTLYDALELEQGVLQNYSPELAEQMLNGLPTPPKTRDTASLLLYLAAQVDRTLVQTRNGEMRLSPAALKAQTPASVADIGSQLSANEQTTLNRLIKKLSDSGHD
;
A
#
# COMPACT_ATOMS: atom_id res chain seq x y z
N MET A 1 13.78 15.40 -4.66
CA MET A 1 15.01 15.15 -5.46
C MET A 1 14.86 13.84 -6.23
N PRO A 2 15.37 13.74 -7.46
CA PRO A 2 15.39 12.46 -8.20
C PRO A 2 16.23 11.41 -7.45
N LEU A 3 15.82 10.14 -7.53
CA LEU A 3 16.61 9.01 -7.02
C LEU A 3 17.91 8.91 -7.82
N THR A 4 19.05 9.02 -7.14
CA THR A 4 20.38 8.84 -7.74
C THR A 4 20.99 7.53 -7.26
N PRO A 5 21.98 6.96 -7.98
CA PRO A 5 22.70 5.76 -7.52
C PRO A 5 23.21 5.90 -6.08
N LYS A 6 23.68 7.10 -5.71
CA LYS A 6 24.17 7.42 -4.37
C LYS A 6 23.09 7.31 -3.28
N HIS A 7 21.84 7.67 -3.56
CA HIS A 7 20.76 7.71 -2.56
C HIS A 7 19.89 6.43 -2.55
N LEU A 8 19.96 5.62 -3.61
CA LEU A 8 19.19 4.38 -3.74
C LEU A 8 19.43 3.37 -2.60
N PRO A 9 20.68 3.08 -2.14
CA PRO A 9 20.90 2.15 -1.03
C PRO A 9 20.11 2.50 0.23
N ALA A 10 20.23 3.74 0.69
CA ALA A 10 19.58 4.19 1.92
C ALA A 10 18.05 4.24 1.76
N THR A 11 17.56 4.65 0.59
CA THR A 11 16.13 4.66 0.27
C THR A 11 15.57 3.25 0.28
N TRP A 12 16.29 2.29 -0.32
CA TRP A 12 15.88 0.90 -0.37
C TRP A 12 15.84 0.26 1.02
N GLN A 13 16.84 0.51 1.85
CA GLN A 13 16.82 0.05 3.24
C GLN A 13 15.62 0.61 4.02
N ARG A 14 15.31 1.91 3.89
CA ARG A 14 14.14 2.51 4.55
C ARG A 14 12.80 1.98 4.01
N TYR A 15 12.73 1.72 2.71
CA TYR A 15 11.57 1.07 2.09
C TYR A 15 11.39 -0.35 2.65
N ARG A 16 12.50 -1.04 2.92
CA ARG A 16 12.45 -2.45 3.32
C ARG A 16 12.34 -2.70 4.82
N PHE A 17 12.88 -1.80 5.62
CA PHE A 17 12.94 -1.91 7.07
C PHE A 17 12.27 -0.70 7.70
N ASN A 18 10.97 -0.85 7.98
CA ASN A 18 10.16 0.17 8.62
C ASN A 18 8.99 -0.48 9.37
N PHE A 19 8.45 0.25 10.35
CA PHE A 19 7.34 -0.20 11.18
C PHE A 19 6.11 -0.68 10.38
N MET A 20 5.77 -0.04 9.25
CA MET A 20 4.61 -0.42 8.43
C MET A 20 4.74 -1.84 7.90
N ARG A 21 5.94 -2.20 7.43
CA ARG A 21 6.21 -3.54 6.95
C ARG A 21 6.09 -4.59 8.04
N TYR A 22 6.68 -4.32 9.21
CA TYR A 22 6.64 -5.25 10.35
C TYR A 22 5.20 -5.51 10.79
N ILE A 23 4.42 -4.44 11.02
CA ILE A 23 3.03 -4.53 11.45
C ILE A 23 2.17 -5.28 10.41
N THR A 24 2.33 -4.97 9.13
CA THR A 24 1.55 -5.60 8.05
C THR A 24 1.90 -7.09 7.90
N ALA A 25 3.18 -7.45 8.02
CA ALA A 25 3.60 -8.85 7.94
C ALA A 25 3.08 -9.66 9.14
N ILE A 26 3.17 -9.14 10.36
CA ILE A 26 2.64 -9.80 11.56
C ILE A 26 1.11 -9.92 11.49
N SER A 27 0.42 -8.87 11.03
CA SER A 27 -1.03 -8.91 10.79
C SER A 27 -1.39 -10.06 9.85
N ARG A 28 -0.77 -10.13 8.67
CA ARG A 28 -1.03 -11.20 7.70
C ARG A 28 -0.74 -12.59 8.26
N HIS A 29 0.32 -12.73 9.05
CA HIS A 29 0.63 -13.99 9.73
C HIS A 29 -0.51 -14.39 10.67
N SER A 30 -0.96 -13.48 11.54
CA SER A 30 -2.09 -13.71 12.45
C SER A 30 -3.37 -14.08 11.70
N GLU A 31 -3.71 -13.32 10.65
CA GLU A 31 -4.91 -13.53 9.84
C GLU A 31 -4.90 -14.89 9.14
N ARG A 32 -3.78 -15.25 8.50
CA ARG A 32 -3.64 -16.53 7.81
C ARG A 32 -3.79 -17.71 8.78
N GLN A 33 -3.10 -17.66 9.92
CA GLN A 33 -3.16 -18.71 10.93
C GLN A 33 -4.57 -18.85 11.50
N ALA A 34 -5.22 -17.75 11.86
CA ALA A 34 -6.60 -17.75 12.34
C ALA A 34 -7.55 -18.35 11.29
N MET A 35 -7.39 -17.98 10.02
CA MET A 35 -8.23 -18.49 8.93
C MET A 35 -8.07 -19.99 8.70
N GLU A 36 -6.82 -20.47 8.69
CA GLU A 36 -6.50 -21.89 8.55
C GLU A 36 -7.17 -22.72 9.67
N GLN A 37 -7.12 -22.21 10.90
CA GLN A 37 -7.70 -22.90 12.06
C GLN A 37 -9.23 -22.83 12.09
N LEU A 38 -9.83 -21.67 11.82
CA LEU A 38 -11.30 -21.54 11.73
C LEU A 38 -11.87 -22.40 10.59
N THR A 39 -11.14 -22.53 9.48
CA THR A 39 -11.53 -23.44 8.39
C THR A 39 -11.58 -24.90 8.87
N LYS A 40 -10.57 -25.35 9.64
CA LYS A 40 -10.56 -26.70 10.23
C LYS A 40 -11.69 -26.91 11.23
N ARG A 41 -12.12 -25.86 11.94
CA ARG A 41 -13.28 -25.87 12.84
C ARG A 41 -14.64 -25.85 12.12
N GLY A 42 -14.66 -25.87 10.79
CA GLY A 42 -15.92 -25.93 10.02
C GLY A 42 -16.49 -24.56 9.63
N TYR A 43 -15.67 -23.51 9.65
CA TYR A 43 -16.03 -22.18 9.14
C TYR A 43 -15.36 -21.88 7.78
N PRO A 44 -15.75 -22.55 6.69
CA PRO A 44 -15.12 -22.35 5.39
C PRO A 44 -15.45 -20.96 4.83
N LYS A 45 -14.46 -20.33 4.20
CA LYS A 45 -14.65 -19.08 3.43
C LYS A 45 -15.21 -17.91 4.24
N LEU A 46 -14.79 -17.74 5.49
CA LEU A 46 -14.86 -16.41 6.10
C LEU A 46 -13.93 -15.50 5.30
N ALA A 47 -14.45 -14.72 4.35
CA ALA A 47 -13.63 -13.69 3.74
C ALA A 47 -13.21 -12.73 4.87
N MET A 48 -11.92 -12.34 4.90
CA MET A 48 -11.37 -11.38 5.87
C MET A 48 -12.20 -10.08 5.97
N SER A 49 -13.00 -9.77 4.94
CA SER A 49 -13.98 -8.70 4.91
C SER A 49 -15.11 -8.81 5.94
N PHE A 50 -15.33 -9.97 6.57
CA PHE A 50 -16.42 -10.20 7.54
C PHE A 50 -16.01 -9.93 8.98
N SER A 51 -14.70 -9.90 9.28
CA SER A 51 -14.22 -9.71 10.65
C SER A 51 -14.69 -8.38 11.26
N PRO A 52 -14.57 -7.21 10.59
CA PRO A 52 -14.96 -5.96 11.23
C PRO A 52 -16.45 -5.89 11.60
N PRO A 53 -17.42 -6.22 10.70
CA PRO A 53 -18.83 -6.25 11.09
C PRO A 53 -19.14 -7.25 12.21
N LEU A 54 -18.58 -8.46 12.15
CA LEU A 54 -18.82 -9.50 13.16
C LEU A 54 -18.26 -9.10 14.53
N SER A 55 -17.05 -8.54 14.59
CA SER A 55 -16.46 -8.06 15.84
C SER A 55 -17.28 -6.94 16.48
N LEU A 56 -17.88 -6.05 15.68
CA LEU A 56 -18.73 -4.99 16.22
C LEU A 56 -20.05 -5.55 16.80
N LEU A 57 -20.64 -6.51 16.11
CA LEU A 57 -21.88 -7.17 16.52
C LEU A 57 -21.70 -8.11 17.72
N GLY A 58 -20.50 -8.64 17.94
CA GLY A 58 -20.16 -9.47 19.10
C GLY A 58 -20.23 -8.76 20.44
N SER A 59 -20.32 -7.43 20.45
CA SER A 59 -20.48 -6.66 21.70
C SER A 59 -21.91 -6.25 21.97
N LYS A 60 -22.65 -5.87 20.93
CA LYS A 60 -24.10 -5.63 21.00
C LYS A 60 -24.73 -5.66 19.62
N PRO A 61 -26.04 -5.97 19.53
CA PRO A 61 -26.81 -5.70 18.32
C PRO A 61 -26.73 -4.21 17.95
N LEU A 62 -26.63 -3.92 16.65
CA LEU A 62 -26.50 -2.57 16.13
C LEU A 62 -27.54 -2.33 15.02
N ARG A 63 -28.06 -1.11 14.93
CA ARG A 63 -28.80 -0.68 13.75
C ARG A 63 -27.85 -0.61 12.56
N LEU A 64 -28.35 -0.85 11.34
CA LEU A 64 -27.53 -0.78 10.13
C LEU A 64 -26.81 0.57 9.97
N THR A 65 -27.44 1.67 10.39
CA THR A 65 -26.84 3.02 10.36
C THR A 65 -25.72 3.19 11.37
N GLU A 66 -25.86 2.62 12.57
CA GLU A 66 -24.82 2.63 13.60
C GLU A 66 -23.64 1.76 13.19
N LEU A 67 -23.91 0.59 12.62
CA LEU A 67 -22.89 -0.32 12.12
C LEU A 67 -22.11 0.30 10.96
N ALA A 68 -22.80 0.93 10.00
CA ALA A 68 -22.16 1.65 8.90
C ALA A 68 -21.27 2.81 9.41
N ALA A 69 -21.77 3.59 10.37
CA ALA A 69 -21.01 4.66 11.00
C ALA A 69 -19.78 4.14 11.75
N ALA A 70 -19.93 3.05 12.51
CA ALA A 70 -18.84 2.42 13.25
C ALA A 70 -17.76 1.83 12.33
N LEU A 71 -18.15 1.39 11.13
CA LEU A 71 -17.24 0.89 10.08
C LEU A 71 -16.64 1.99 9.21
N GLY A 72 -17.15 3.23 9.28
CA GLY A 72 -16.71 4.33 8.42
C GLY A 72 -17.09 4.14 6.94
N ILE A 73 -18.16 3.40 6.64
CA ILE A 73 -18.61 3.11 5.26
C ILE A 73 -20.05 3.57 5.02
N SER A 74 -20.45 3.65 3.75
CA SER A 74 -21.84 3.99 3.40
C SER A 74 -22.81 2.90 3.85
N LYS A 75 -24.06 3.28 4.14
CA LYS A 75 -25.14 2.32 4.49
C LYS A 75 -25.31 1.24 3.43
N GLN A 76 -25.19 1.58 2.15
CA GLN A 76 -25.32 0.65 1.03
C GLN A 76 -24.15 -0.34 0.99
N LEU A 77 -22.91 0.14 1.18
CA LEU A 77 -21.74 -0.72 1.23
C LEU A 77 -21.78 -1.64 2.47
N CYS A 78 -22.26 -1.13 3.61
CA CYS A 78 -22.50 -1.93 4.80
C CYS A 78 -23.54 -3.03 4.55
N LEU A 79 -24.66 -2.71 3.90
CA LEU A 79 -25.68 -3.70 3.57
C LEU A 79 -25.12 -4.81 2.64
N GLN A 80 -24.32 -4.42 1.67
CA GLN A 80 -23.66 -5.36 0.75
C GLN A 80 -22.65 -6.26 1.49
N SER A 81 -21.87 -5.72 2.44
CA SER A 81 -20.90 -6.50 3.20
C SER A 81 -21.53 -7.49 4.17
N LEU A 82 -22.74 -7.22 4.66
CA LEU A 82 -23.48 -8.11 5.56
C LEU A 82 -24.14 -9.30 4.84
N LYS A 83 -24.51 -9.15 3.57
CA LYS A 83 -25.28 -10.17 2.83
C LYS A 83 -24.63 -11.57 2.86
N PRO A 84 -23.32 -11.74 2.64
CA PRO A 84 -22.69 -13.06 2.73
C PRO A 84 -22.67 -13.62 4.16
N ILE A 85 -22.58 -12.75 5.17
CA ILE A 85 -22.56 -13.12 6.59
C ILE A 85 -23.94 -13.63 7.02
N GLU A 86 -25.01 -12.95 6.57
CA GLU A 86 -26.42 -13.33 6.76
C GLU A 86 -26.70 -14.67 6.05
N GLN A 87 -26.25 -14.83 4.80
CA GLN A 87 -26.39 -16.08 4.03
C GLN A 87 -25.66 -17.27 4.66
N ALA A 88 -24.52 -17.03 5.32
CA ALA A 88 -23.79 -18.06 6.05
C ALA A 88 -24.41 -18.41 7.42
N GLY A 89 -25.45 -17.66 7.83
CA GLY A 89 -26.22 -17.89 9.04
C GLY A 89 -25.58 -17.37 10.33
N TYR A 90 -24.61 -16.45 10.24
CA TYR A 90 -23.92 -15.89 11.42
C TYR A 90 -24.62 -14.66 12.00
N ILE A 91 -25.41 -13.96 11.19
CA ILE A 91 -26.20 -12.80 11.62
C ILE A 91 -27.66 -12.95 11.24
N GLU A 92 -28.51 -12.24 11.96
CA GLU A 92 -29.93 -12.14 11.68
C GLU A 92 -30.44 -10.71 11.93
N ARG A 93 -31.66 -10.45 11.46
CA ARG A 93 -32.35 -9.18 11.71
C ARG A 93 -33.44 -9.38 12.75
N ARG A 94 -33.33 -8.71 13.88
CA ARG A 94 -34.34 -8.72 14.96
C ARG A 94 -35.06 -7.38 15.00
N ALA A 95 -36.32 -7.38 15.46
CA ALA A 95 -37.03 -6.14 15.74
C ALA A 95 -36.34 -5.38 16.89
N ASP A 96 -36.26 -4.06 16.79
CA ASP A 96 -35.82 -3.24 17.91
C ASP A 96 -36.98 -3.06 18.90
N ASN A 97 -36.81 -3.53 20.14
CA ASN A 97 -37.85 -3.43 21.18
C ASN A 97 -38.14 -1.97 21.57
N ALA A 98 -37.20 -1.04 21.34
CA ALA A 98 -37.39 0.39 21.59
C ALA A 98 -38.00 1.13 20.39
N ASP A 99 -37.89 0.58 19.18
CA ASP A 99 -38.44 1.15 17.94
C ASP A 99 -38.82 0.04 16.96
N LYS A 100 -40.09 -0.39 16.97
CA LYS A 100 -40.56 -1.48 16.11
C LYS A 100 -40.39 -1.20 14.60
N ARG A 101 -40.11 0.05 14.19
CA ARG A 101 -39.82 0.42 12.80
C ARG A 101 -38.34 0.23 12.43
N ALA A 102 -37.44 0.14 13.41
CA ALA A 102 -36.02 -0.14 13.21
C ALA A 102 -35.73 -1.66 13.32
N LYS A 103 -34.82 -2.15 12.46
CA LYS A 103 -34.30 -3.53 12.52
C LYS A 103 -32.87 -3.49 13.03
N LEU A 104 -32.59 -4.26 14.07
CA LEU A 104 -31.25 -4.51 14.58
C LEU A 104 -30.61 -5.65 13.80
N VAL A 105 -29.33 -5.50 13.50
CA VAL A 105 -28.48 -6.61 13.08
C VAL A 105 -27.90 -7.22 14.35
N ALA A 106 -28.03 -8.54 14.53
CA ALA A 106 -27.54 -9.27 15.69
C ALA A 106 -26.82 -10.54 15.25
N LEU A 107 -25.91 -11.05 16.09
CA LEU A 107 -25.36 -12.40 15.90
C LEU A 107 -26.45 -13.45 16.17
N THR A 108 -26.41 -14.54 15.40
CA THR A 108 -27.13 -15.78 15.73
C THR A 108 -26.31 -16.60 16.74
N PRO A 109 -26.86 -17.67 17.36
CA PRO A 109 -26.05 -18.57 18.19
C PRO A 109 -24.82 -19.13 17.46
N LYS A 110 -24.93 -19.36 16.14
CA LYS A 110 -23.80 -19.76 15.30
C LYS A 110 -22.78 -18.63 15.12
N GLY A 111 -23.23 -17.39 15.01
CA GLY A 111 -22.38 -16.20 15.00
C GLY A 111 -21.64 -15.98 16.32
N ASP A 112 -22.32 -16.16 17.45
CA ASP A 112 -21.72 -16.07 18.78
C ASP A 112 -20.63 -17.14 18.96
N GLN A 113 -20.90 -18.39 18.58
CA GLN A 113 -19.92 -19.46 18.62
C GLN A 113 -18.70 -19.16 17.73
N LEU A 114 -18.92 -18.61 16.52
CA LEU A 114 -17.84 -18.19 15.65
C LEU A 114 -16.94 -17.13 16.32
N ILE A 115 -17.51 -16.13 16.99
CA ILE A 115 -16.73 -15.11 17.69
C ILE A 115 -15.93 -15.73 18.84
N ALA A 116 -16.55 -16.63 19.62
CA ALA A 116 -15.87 -17.34 20.70
C ALA A 116 -14.67 -18.15 20.18
N ASP A 117 -14.87 -18.93 19.12
CA ASP A 117 -13.81 -19.72 18.48
C ASP A 117 -12.69 -18.83 17.91
N ALA A 118 -13.04 -17.71 17.26
CA ALA A 118 -12.07 -16.77 16.73
C ALA A 118 -11.23 -16.11 17.84
N LEU A 119 -11.85 -15.77 18.98
CA LEU A 119 -11.13 -15.21 20.13
C LEU A 119 -10.18 -16.23 20.75
N GLU A 120 -10.60 -17.49 20.86
CA GLU A 120 -9.74 -18.58 21.35
C GLU A 120 -8.51 -18.77 20.46
N GLU A 121 -8.70 -18.80 19.14
CA GLU A 121 -7.59 -18.90 18.18
C GLU A 121 -6.66 -17.68 18.26
N MET A 122 -7.21 -16.48 18.38
CA MET A 122 -6.40 -15.26 18.57
C MET A 122 -5.59 -15.32 19.87
N GLN A 123 -6.14 -15.86 20.96
CA GLN A 123 -5.40 -16.07 22.21
C GLN A 123 -4.29 -17.14 22.04
N ALA A 124 -4.53 -18.19 21.26
CA ALA A 124 -3.50 -19.18 20.97
C ALA A 124 -2.32 -18.55 20.19
N ILE A 125 -2.61 -17.70 19.18
CA ILE A 125 -1.59 -16.94 18.45
C ILE A 125 -0.84 -15.98 19.39
N HIS A 126 -1.54 -15.33 20.32
CA HIS A 126 -0.90 -14.46 21.30
C HIS A 126 0.08 -15.22 22.20
N ARG A 127 -0.32 -16.39 22.72
CA ARG A 127 0.57 -17.26 23.51
C ARG A 127 1.79 -17.72 22.72
N GLN A 128 1.63 -18.00 21.42
CA GLN A 128 2.77 -18.27 20.55
C GLN A 128 3.74 -17.08 20.50
N TYR A 129 3.22 -15.86 20.38
CA TYR A 129 4.06 -14.66 20.37
C TYR A 129 4.72 -14.39 21.74
N GLU A 130 4.02 -14.69 22.84
CA GLU A 130 4.61 -14.69 24.19
C GLU A 130 5.80 -15.63 24.30
N ASN A 131 5.69 -16.84 23.76
CA ASN A 131 6.78 -17.82 23.78
C ASN A 131 7.99 -17.37 22.95
N LEU A 132 7.78 -16.57 21.90
CA LEU A 132 8.86 -16.10 21.01
C LEU A 132 9.63 -14.90 21.56
N ILE A 133 8.94 -13.90 22.11
CA ILE A 133 9.57 -12.64 22.52
C ILE A 133 9.41 -12.31 24.01
N GLY A 134 8.71 -13.16 24.77
CA GLY A 134 8.44 -13.00 26.19
C GLY A 134 7.17 -12.20 26.50
N THR A 135 6.47 -12.60 27.56
CA THR A 135 5.21 -12.00 28.04
C THR A 135 5.32 -10.48 28.28
N ALA A 136 6.38 -10.00 28.93
CA ALA A 136 6.56 -8.58 29.20
C ALA A 136 6.64 -7.75 27.90
N ARG A 137 7.32 -8.28 26.88
CA ARG A 137 7.48 -7.62 25.58
C ARG A 137 6.17 -7.60 24.81
N ILE A 138 5.42 -8.71 24.77
CA ILE A 138 4.14 -8.75 24.06
C ILE A 138 3.10 -7.84 24.72
N ASN A 139 3.07 -7.75 26.06
CA ASN A 139 2.14 -6.89 26.79
C ASN A 139 2.44 -5.41 26.52
N THR A 140 3.73 -5.08 26.45
CA THR A 140 4.18 -3.74 26.07
C THR A 140 3.78 -3.42 24.62
N LEU A 141 3.96 -4.35 23.69
CA LEU A 141 3.54 -4.18 22.29
C LEU A 141 2.02 -4.01 22.17
N SER A 142 1.25 -4.83 22.89
CA SER A 142 -0.21 -4.72 22.98
C SER A 142 -0.64 -3.35 23.49
N THR A 143 0.03 -2.83 24.52
CA THR A 143 -0.22 -1.48 25.06
C THR A 143 0.06 -0.40 24.01
N CYS A 144 1.16 -0.52 23.26
CA CYS A 144 1.52 0.41 22.19
C CYS A 144 0.46 0.39 21.05
N PHE A 145 0.06 -0.79 20.58
CA PHE A 145 -0.99 -0.91 19.56
C PHE A 145 -2.35 -0.39 20.04
N SER A 146 -2.64 -0.53 21.32
CA SER A 146 -3.86 0.01 21.93
C SER A 146 -3.84 1.54 21.96
N ALA A 147 -2.69 2.14 22.27
CA ALA A 147 -2.52 3.59 22.20
C ALA A 147 -2.63 4.08 20.74
N ALA A 148 -1.98 3.41 19.79
CA ALA A 148 -2.04 3.73 18.37
C ALA A 148 -3.46 3.63 17.81
N SER A 149 -4.20 2.56 18.19
CA SER A 149 -5.57 2.35 17.73
C SER A 149 -6.52 3.44 18.23
N ARG A 150 -6.34 3.90 19.47
CA ARG A 150 -7.11 5.04 20.02
C ARG A 150 -6.77 6.35 19.32
N ALA A 151 -5.47 6.62 19.13
CA ALA A 151 -4.99 7.82 18.46
C ALA A 151 -5.55 7.95 17.03
N LEU A 152 -5.55 6.84 16.28
CA LEU A 152 -6.02 6.80 14.89
C LEU A 152 -7.54 6.59 14.76
N LYS A 153 -8.27 6.51 15.87
CA LYS A 153 -9.72 6.22 15.89
C LYS A 153 -10.08 5.00 15.05
N VAL A 154 -9.29 3.94 15.18
CA VAL A 154 -9.48 2.69 14.43
C VAL A 154 -10.94 2.22 14.57
N PRO A 155 -11.66 1.98 13.46
CA PRO A 155 -13.02 1.46 13.49
C PRO A 155 -13.14 0.23 14.39
N GLY A 156 -14.07 0.26 15.34
CA GLY A 156 -14.22 -0.81 16.33
C GLY A 156 -13.15 -0.85 17.44
N GLY A 157 -12.16 0.03 17.43
CA GLY A 157 -11.16 0.15 18.51
C GLY A 157 -11.73 0.60 19.85
N HIS A 158 -12.94 1.17 19.84
CA HIS A 158 -13.73 1.52 21.04
C HIS A 158 -14.62 0.38 21.54
N ILE A 159 -14.71 -0.73 20.80
CA ILE A 159 -15.51 -1.87 21.21
C ILE A 159 -14.73 -2.63 22.27
N GLN A 160 -14.95 -2.16 23.49
CA GLN A 160 -14.42 -2.63 24.75
C GLN A 160 -14.93 -4.04 25.04
N VAL A 161 -14.16 -5.04 24.59
CA VAL A 161 -14.04 -6.28 25.34
C VAL A 161 -12.68 -6.23 26.04
N ALA A 162 -12.65 -5.46 27.14
CA ALA A 162 -11.60 -5.41 28.15
C ALA A 162 -10.15 -5.08 27.68
N ASN A 163 -9.32 -4.73 28.65
CA ASN A 163 -7.86 -4.63 28.48
C ASN A 163 -7.20 -5.98 28.07
N SER A 164 -7.97 -7.04 27.83
CA SER A 164 -7.53 -8.42 27.60
C SER A 164 -7.53 -8.88 26.14
N LEU A 165 -7.91 -8.04 25.16
CA LEU A 165 -7.79 -8.47 23.75
C LEU A 165 -6.33 -8.82 23.42
N PRO A 166 -6.08 -10.02 22.86
CA PRO A 166 -4.74 -10.43 22.48
C PRO A 166 -4.17 -9.52 21.39
N VAL A 167 -2.84 -9.38 21.36
CA VAL A 167 -2.14 -8.54 20.37
C VAL A 167 -2.50 -8.89 18.92
N SER A 168 -2.75 -10.18 18.64
CA SER A 168 -3.17 -10.73 17.34
C SER A 168 -4.54 -10.22 16.89
N ALA A 169 -5.47 -9.98 17.82
CA ALA A 169 -6.76 -9.37 17.51
C ALA A 169 -6.66 -7.84 17.33
N ARG A 170 -5.71 -7.19 18.00
CA ARG A 170 -5.50 -5.73 17.91
C ARG A 170 -4.76 -5.30 16.65
N ILE A 171 -3.79 -6.11 16.20
CA ILE A 171 -2.88 -5.71 15.13
C ILE A 171 -3.59 -5.59 13.78
N THR A 172 -4.55 -6.47 13.48
CA THR A 172 -5.26 -6.48 12.18
C THR A 172 -5.99 -5.17 11.86
N PRO A 173 -6.93 -4.69 12.70
CA PRO A 173 -7.64 -3.45 12.40
C PRO A 173 -6.72 -2.22 12.42
N LEU A 174 -5.67 -2.23 13.25
CA LEU A 174 -4.64 -1.19 13.25
C LEU A 174 -3.85 -1.18 11.93
N ALA A 175 -3.35 -2.34 11.49
CA ALA A 175 -2.59 -2.48 10.26
C ALA A 175 -3.39 -2.00 9.05
N ARG A 176 -4.68 -2.35 8.99
CA ARG A 176 -5.58 -1.87 7.93
C ARG A 176 -5.74 -0.36 7.93
N THR A 177 -6.00 0.23 9.10
CA THR A 177 -6.16 1.70 9.23
C THR A 177 -4.88 2.43 8.82
N LEU A 178 -3.72 1.92 9.25
CA LEU A 178 -2.42 2.45 8.86
C LEU A 178 -2.17 2.31 7.35
N GLN A 179 -2.55 1.18 6.76
CA GLN A 179 -2.41 0.93 5.33
C GLN A 179 -3.30 1.87 4.50
N ASP A 180 -4.55 2.09 4.92
CA ASP A 180 -5.46 3.04 4.26
C ASP A 180 -4.90 4.47 4.33
N ARG A 181 -4.36 4.88 5.49
CA ARG A 181 -3.69 6.18 5.65
C ARG A 181 -2.44 6.30 4.77
N LEU A 182 -1.59 5.27 4.73
CA LEU A 182 -0.40 5.23 3.90
C LEU A 182 -0.75 5.35 2.40
N MET A 183 -1.81 4.68 1.96
CA MET A 183 -2.29 4.76 0.59
C MET A 183 -2.79 6.16 0.24
N GLN A 184 -3.51 6.82 1.16
CA GLN A 184 -3.94 8.20 0.93
C GLN A 184 -2.75 9.15 0.75
N ILE A 185 -1.77 9.09 1.67
CA ILE A 185 -0.56 9.94 1.58
C ILE A 185 0.19 9.67 0.26
N THR A 186 0.28 8.40 -0.15
CA THR A 186 0.96 8.01 -1.40
C THR A 186 0.18 8.45 -2.64
N ALA A 187 -1.15 8.43 -2.59
CA ALA A 187 -2.00 8.94 -3.65
C ALA A 187 -1.85 10.46 -3.83
N ASP A 188 -1.74 11.21 -2.73
CA ASP A 188 -1.53 12.66 -2.74
C ASP A 188 -0.17 13.05 -3.36
N LEU A 189 0.81 12.14 -3.34
CA LEU A 189 2.09 12.27 -4.04
C LEU A 189 2.03 11.88 -5.54
N GLY A 190 0.85 11.58 -6.08
CA GLY A 190 0.65 11.23 -7.49
C GLY A 190 0.65 9.74 -7.80
N HIS A 191 0.56 8.88 -6.77
CA HIS A 191 0.56 7.42 -6.91
C HIS A 191 -0.74 6.78 -6.39
N PRO A 192 -1.87 6.89 -7.11
CA PRO A 192 -3.14 6.30 -6.70
C PRO A 192 -3.11 4.78 -6.90
N LEU A 193 -2.65 4.05 -5.88
CA LEU A 193 -2.55 2.60 -5.90
C LEU A 193 -3.79 1.95 -5.30
N GLN A 194 -4.16 0.76 -5.80
CA GLN A 194 -5.14 -0.10 -5.13
C GLN A 194 -4.49 -0.86 -3.98
N PHE A 195 -5.29 -1.25 -2.98
CA PHE A 195 -4.81 -1.98 -1.80
C PHE A 195 -4.11 -3.30 -2.16
N SER A 196 -4.64 -4.01 -3.16
CA SER A 196 -4.09 -5.25 -3.71
C SER A 196 -2.65 -5.11 -4.23
N PHE A 197 -2.23 -3.90 -4.59
CA PHE A 197 -0.91 -3.65 -5.17
C PHE A 197 0.19 -3.59 -4.11
N ALA A 198 -0.12 -3.09 -2.91
CA ALA A 198 0.86 -2.94 -1.83
C ALA A 198 1.54 -4.27 -1.50
N GLN A 199 0.78 -5.36 -1.53
CA GLN A 199 1.27 -6.71 -1.28
C GLN A 199 2.30 -7.15 -2.32
N VAL A 200 2.03 -6.92 -3.61
CA VAL A 200 2.94 -7.33 -4.68
C VAL A 200 4.17 -6.42 -4.73
N LEU A 201 3.98 -5.11 -4.63
CA LEU A 201 5.08 -4.12 -4.63
C LEU A 201 6.04 -4.32 -3.46
N GLY A 202 5.53 -4.64 -2.28
CA GLY A 202 6.35 -4.91 -1.10
C GLY A 202 7.23 -6.15 -1.25
N SER A 203 6.89 -7.08 -2.15
CA SER A 203 7.58 -8.36 -2.31
C SER A 203 8.52 -8.41 -3.51
N ILE A 204 8.56 -7.35 -4.34
CA ILE A 204 9.51 -7.25 -5.44
C ILE A 204 10.85 -6.75 -4.88
N ASP A 205 11.91 -7.49 -5.14
CA ASP A 205 13.29 -7.10 -4.86
C ASP A 205 13.84 -6.20 -5.97
N LEU A 206 14.87 -5.41 -5.68
CA LEU A 206 15.59 -4.62 -6.70
C LEU A 206 16.10 -5.53 -7.81
N ALA A 207 16.66 -6.70 -7.42
CA ALA A 207 17.13 -7.77 -8.30
C ALA A 207 16.05 -8.35 -9.22
N GLY A 208 14.79 -8.01 -8.96
CA GLY A 208 13.62 -8.65 -9.51
C GLY A 208 13.20 -9.89 -8.74
N THR A 209 11.92 -10.24 -8.86
CA THR A 209 11.34 -11.40 -8.16
C THR A 209 10.48 -12.21 -9.10
N ALA A 210 10.64 -13.53 -9.05
CA ALA A 210 9.84 -14.44 -9.86
C ALA A 210 8.37 -14.41 -9.42
N VAL A 211 7.44 -14.46 -10.38
CA VAL A 211 5.99 -14.48 -10.10
C VAL A 211 5.61 -15.68 -9.21
N ALA A 212 6.27 -16.83 -9.36
CA ALA A 212 6.06 -18.00 -8.51
C ALA A 212 6.44 -17.74 -7.04
N SER A 213 7.60 -17.10 -6.80
CA SER A 213 8.05 -16.72 -5.46
C SER A 213 7.12 -15.70 -4.82
N LEU A 214 6.64 -14.72 -5.60
CA LEU A 214 5.63 -13.76 -5.15
C LEU A 214 4.33 -14.45 -4.76
N ALA A 215 3.88 -15.46 -5.52
CA ALA A 215 2.67 -16.21 -5.23
C ALA A 215 2.79 -16.99 -3.91
N GLN A 216 3.91 -17.69 -3.74
CA GLN A 216 4.22 -18.44 -2.53
C GLN A 216 4.27 -17.53 -1.30
N LEU A 217 5.02 -16.42 -1.35
CA LEU A 217 5.16 -15.50 -0.23
C LEU A 217 3.82 -14.87 0.18
N ASN A 218 2.95 -14.64 -0.81
CA ASN A 218 1.67 -13.99 -0.58
C ASN A 218 0.53 -14.97 -0.27
N GLY A 219 0.78 -16.28 -0.31
CA GLY A 219 -0.23 -17.31 -0.08
C GLY A 219 -1.37 -17.26 -1.10
N VAL A 220 -1.09 -16.80 -2.33
CA VAL A 220 -2.07 -16.66 -3.42
C VAL A 220 -1.61 -17.38 -4.67
N THR A 221 -2.50 -17.52 -5.64
CA THR A 221 -2.18 -18.20 -6.90
C THR A 221 -1.26 -17.35 -7.79
N THR A 222 -0.44 -18.00 -8.62
CA THR A 222 0.39 -17.34 -9.64
C THR A 222 -0.45 -16.50 -10.60
N GLN A 223 -1.70 -16.91 -10.89
CA GLN A 223 -2.65 -16.16 -11.70
C GLN A 223 -3.09 -14.86 -11.01
N ALA A 224 -3.31 -14.89 -9.68
CA ALA A 224 -3.65 -13.68 -8.92
C ALA A 224 -2.51 -12.66 -8.95
N ILE A 225 -1.26 -13.10 -8.73
CA ILE A 225 -0.08 -12.23 -8.89
C ILE A 225 0.04 -11.72 -10.32
N SER A 226 -0.15 -12.58 -11.32
CA SER A 226 -0.05 -12.20 -12.73
C SER A 226 -1.08 -11.15 -13.15
N ARG A 227 -2.27 -11.15 -12.54
CA ARG A 227 -3.28 -10.11 -12.76
C ARG A 227 -2.81 -8.77 -12.19
N ILE A 228 -2.46 -8.76 -10.90
CA ILE A 228 -1.98 -7.55 -10.21
C ILE A 228 -0.74 -6.97 -10.91
N ALA A 229 0.21 -7.84 -11.29
CA ALA A 229 1.41 -7.41 -11.99
C ALA A 229 1.12 -6.86 -13.39
N GLY A 230 0.03 -7.27 -14.05
CA GLY A 230 -0.37 -6.69 -15.35
C GLY A 230 -0.90 -5.27 -15.18
N GLU A 231 -1.66 -5.02 -14.11
CA GLU A 231 -2.15 -3.68 -13.75
C GLU A 231 -1.00 -2.75 -13.31
N LEU A 232 -0.05 -3.26 -12.51
CA LEU A 232 1.14 -2.48 -12.14
C LEU A 232 2.04 -2.16 -13.34
N GLU A 233 2.10 -3.05 -14.33
CA GLU A 233 2.83 -2.85 -15.59
C GLU A 233 2.14 -1.82 -16.49
N SER A 234 0.80 -1.84 -16.60
CA SER A 234 0.05 -0.83 -17.37
C SER A 234 0.11 0.57 -16.74
N LEU A 235 0.21 0.66 -15.41
CA LEU A 235 0.49 1.90 -14.69
C LEU A 235 1.97 2.33 -14.79
N GLY A 236 2.83 1.47 -15.34
CA GLY A 236 4.22 1.76 -15.61
C GLY A 236 5.14 1.63 -14.39
N TYR A 237 4.73 1.00 -13.29
CA TYR A 237 5.56 0.84 -12.08
C TYR A 237 6.53 -0.33 -12.18
N ILE A 238 6.15 -1.38 -12.91
CA ILE A 238 6.96 -2.59 -13.06
C ILE A 238 7.05 -3.01 -14.52
N ARG A 239 8.03 -3.85 -14.83
CA ARG A 239 8.17 -4.54 -16.12
C ARG A 239 8.43 -6.02 -15.89
N ARG A 240 8.03 -6.85 -16.85
CA ARG A 240 8.36 -8.28 -16.89
C ARG A 240 9.56 -8.56 -17.78
N ALA A 241 10.47 -9.41 -17.32
CA ALA A 241 11.50 -10.00 -18.19
C ALA A 241 11.72 -11.48 -17.84
N SER A 242 12.18 -12.26 -18.82
CA SER A 242 12.69 -13.62 -18.59
C SER A 242 14.01 -13.54 -17.84
N SER A 243 14.21 -14.40 -16.84
CA SER A 243 15.51 -14.49 -16.18
C SER A 243 16.58 -15.04 -17.14
N SER A 244 17.84 -14.62 -16.97
CA SER A 244 18.98 -15.11 -17.76
C SER A 244 19.35 -16.56 -17.44
N HIS A 245 18.92 -17.10 -16.30
CA HIS A 245 19.24 -18.46 -15.83
C HIS A 245 18.09 -19.46 -16.01
N ASP A 246 16.85 -19.00 -16.07
CA ASP A 246 15.66 -19.80 -16.36
C ASP A 246 14.66 -19.00 -17.21
N ARG A 247 14.60 -19.31 -18.50
CA ARG A 247 13.69 -18.67 -19.46
C ARG A 247 12.20 -18.95 -19.16
N ARG A 248 11.89 -19.95 -18.32
CA ARG A 248 10.52 -20.29 -17.93
C ARG A 248 10.02 -19.44 -16.75
N SER A 249 10.92 -18.86 -15.95
CA SER A 249 10.55 -17.94 -14.87
C SER A 249 10.45 -16.50 -15.37
N ARG A 250 9.25 -15.93 -15.28
CA ARG A 250 9.05 -14.48 -15.48
C ARG A 250 9.35 -13.75 -14.18
N GLN A 251 10.28 -12.81 -14.24
CA GLN A 251 10.64 -11.93 -13.13
C GLN A 251 9.99 -10.55 -13.31
N LEU A 252 9.61 -9.96 -12.18
CA LEU A 252 9.11 -8.59 -12.09
C LEU A 252 10.23 -7.67 -11.63
N TYR A 253 10.42 -6.54 -12.31
CA TYR A 253 11.41 -5.51 -11.97
C TYR A 253 10.73 -4.16 -11.85
N PHE A 254 11.24 -3.28 -11.00
CA PHE A 254 10.82 -1.88 -11.00
C PHE A 254 11.28 -1.15 -12.26
N THR A 255 10.44 -0.26 -12.77
CA THR A 255 10.79 0.75 -13.79
C THR A 255 11.35 2.01 -13.10
N PRO A 256 11.84 3.03 -13.83
CA PRO A 256 12.17 4.32 -13.23
C PRO A 256 11.00 4.93 -12.43
N ARG A 257 9.77 4.85 -12.94
CA ARG A 257 8.56 5.29 -12.22
C ARG A 257 8.27 4.42 -10.98
N GLY A 258 8.56 3.12 -11.05
CA GLY A 258 8.51 2.23 -9.89
C GLY A 258 9.49 2.63 -8.78
N LEU A 259 10.69 3.05 -9.15
CA LEU A 259 11.69 3.56 -8.21
C LEU A 259 11.25 4.90 -7.60
N GLU A 260 10.65 5.81 -8.39
CA GLU A 260 10.03 7.04 -7.86
C GLU A 260 8.97 6.71 -6.80
N LEU A 261 8.08 5.76 -7.09
CA LEU A 261 7.11 5.27 -6.12
C LEU A 261 7.76 4.74 -4.84
N ILE A 262 8.89 4.03 -4.92
CA ILE A 262 9.61 3.55 -3.74
C ILE A 262 10.13 4.73 -2.89
N ARG A 263 10.74 5.74 -3.51
CA ARG A 263 11.17 6.97 -2.79
C ARG A 263 9.99 7.64 -2.13
N ASP A 264 8.90 7.81 -2.85
CA ASP A 264 7.73 8.55 -2.37
C ASP A 264 7.00 7.74 -1.28
N SER A 265 6.97 6.42 -1.38
CA SER A 265 6.51 5.51 -0.32
C SER A 265 7.35 5.66 0.95
N VAL A 266 8.68 5.80 0.87
CA VAL A 266 9.52 6.09 2.04
C VAL A 266 9.14 7.43 2.69
N ALA A 267 8.83 8.45 1.89
CA ALA A 267 8.34 9.73 2.41
C ALA A 267 6.94 9.60 3.04
N SER A 268 6.05 8.81 2.45
CA SER A 268 4.73 8.51 3.01
C SER A 268 4.81 7.79 4.35
N VAL A 269 5.69 6.79 4.47
CA VAL A 269 5.95 6.07 5.73
C VAL A 269 6.53 7.02 6.79
N GLN A 270 7.40 7.94 6.40
CA GLN A 270 7.93 8.96 7.32
C GLN A 270 6.82 9.89 7.82
N THR A 271 5.96 10.37 6.93
CA THR A 271 4.83 11.23 7.30
C THR A 271 3.91 10.51 8.29
N LEU A 272 3.61 9.23 8.03
CA LEU A 272 2.81 8.40 8.93
C LEU A 272 3.51 8.14 10.28
N ALA A 273 4.83 7.96 10.28
CA ALA A 273 5.61 7.87 11.51
C ALA A 273 5.51 9.16 12.33
N ASP A 274 5.61 10.32 11.69
CA ASP A 274 5.51 11.62 12.35
C ASP A 274 4.11 11.85 12.96
N GLU A 275 3.04 11.45 12.27
CA GLU A 275 1.67 11.44 12.80
C GLU A 275 1.56 10.58 14.07
N LEU A 276 2.09 9.35 14.03
CA LEU A 276 2.10 8.45 15.19
C LEU A 276 2.98 8.97 16.33
N ILE A 277 4.13 9.57 16.04
CA ILE A 277 5.01 10.20 17.03
C ILE A 277 4.29 11.36 17.70
N GLY A 278 3.56 12.18 16.93
CA GLY A 278 2.74 13.28 17.47
C GLY A 278 1.66 12.78 18.43
N ALA A 279 1.07 11.62 18.15
CA ALA A 279 -0.02 11.08 18.96
C ALA A 279 0.43 10.23 20.17
N LEU A 280 1.51 9.45 20.03
CA LEU A 280 2.01 8.51 21.05
C LEU A 280 3.16 9.07 21.88
N GLY A 281 3.87 10.06 21.33
CA GLY A 281 5.18 10.46 21.79
C GLY A 281 6.30 9.54 21.26
N LYS A 282 7.47 10.14 21.02
CA LYS A 282 8.64 9.47 20.41
C LYS A 282 9.05 8.18 21.11
N LYS A 283 9.04 8.15 22.46
CA LYS A 283 9.45 6.97 23.24
C LYS A 283 8.53 5.77 22.98
N GLN A 284 7.21 5.97 23.00
CA GLN A 284 6.25 4.89 22.77
C GLN A 284 6.29 4.41 21.31
N PHE A 285 6.42 5.32 20.34
CA PHE A 285 6.58 4.96 18.94
C PHE A 285 7.81 4.07 18.70
N LEU A 286 8.99 4.47 19.20
CA LEU A 286 10.21 3.69 19.05
C LEU A 286 10.12 2.31 19.73
N GLN A 287 9.42 2.23 20.85
CA GLN A 287 9.17 0.96 21.53
C GLN A 287 8.24 0.06 20.70
N MET A 288 7.18 0.61 20.11
CA MET A 288 6.28 -0.10 19.20
C MET A 288 7.03 -0.65 17.99
N GLU A 289 7.86 0.17 17.32
CA GLU A 289 8.64 -0.22 16.15
C GLU A 289 9.65 -1.32 16.50
N SER A 290 10.43 -1.14 17.56
CA SER A 290 11.44 -2.10 18.00
C SER A 290 10.83 -3.46 18.39
N LEU A 291 9.72 -3.46 19.12
CA LEU A 291 9.02 -4.69 19.50
C LEU A 291 8.34 -5.37 18.31
N SER A 292 7.77 -4.60 17.38
CA SER A 292 7.22 -5.13 16.12
C SER A 292 8.34 -5.77 15.28
N ARG A 293 9.51 -5.14 15.18
CA ARG A 293 10.67 -5.72 14.51
C ARG A 293 11.13 -7.02 15.18
N THR A 294 11.25 -7.01 16.51
CA THR A 294 11.65 -8.21 17.28
C THR A 294 10.71 -9.39 17.00
N LEU A 295 9.39 -9.14 16.99
CA LEU A 295 8.40 -10.18 16.69
C LEU A 295 8.46 -10.62 15.22
N TYR A 296 8.63 -9.68 14.29
CA TYR A 296 8.79 -9.96 12.87
C TYR A 296 9.99 -10.88 12.60
N ASP A 297 11.14 -10.58 13.22
CA ASP A 297 12.37 -11.36 13.09
C ASP A 297 12.21 -12.75 13.73
N ALA A 298 11.63 -12.85 14.93
CA ALA A 298 11.40 -14.11 15.64
C ALA A 298 10.39 -15.04 14.95
N LEU A 299 9.46 -14.48 14.17
CA LEU A 299 8.52 -15.23 13.34
C LEU A 299 9.11 -15.61 11.97
N GLU A 300 10.36 -15.22 11.69
CA GLU A 300 11.06 -15.49 10.44
C GLU A 300 10.28 -15.02 9.19
N LEU A 301 9.56 -13.89 9.34
CA LEU A 301 8.67 -13.42 8.29
C LEU A 301 9.45 -12.92 7.08
N GLU A 302 9.02 -13.37 5.89
CA GLU A 302 9.57 -12.99 4.60
C GLU A 302 11.08 -13.29 4.43
N GLN A 303 11.61 -14.25 5.19
CA GLN A 303 12.99 -14.75 5.00
C GLN A 303 13.18 -15.36 3.60
N GLY A 304 14.37 -15.16 3.02
CA GLY A 304 14.80 -15.78 1.75
C GLY A 304 14.20 -15.21 0.46
N VAL A 305 13.19 -14.33 0.54
CA VAL A 305 12.59 -13.69 -0.66
C VAL A 305 13.13 -12.29 -0.90
N LEU A 306 13.82 -11.75 0.09
CA LEU A 306 14.74 -10.66 -0.10
C LEU A 306 16.16 -11.15 -0.13
N GLN A 307 16.90 -10.75 -1.15
CA GLN A 307 18.33 -10.76 -1.04
C GLN A 307 18.79 -9.52 -0.27
N ASN A 308 19.90 -9.64 0.44
CA ASN A 308 20.58 -8.47 0.99
C ASN A 308 20.92 -7.53 -0.17
N TYR A 309 20.53 -6.27 -0.05
CA TYR A 309 20.92 -5.22 -0.98
C TYR A 309 22.44 -5.27 -1.22
N SER A 310 22.89 -5.39 -2.48
CA SER A 310 24.29 -5.14 -2.84
C SER A 310 24.40 -3.87 -3.72
N PRO A 311 25.31 -2.93 -3.37
CA PRO A 311 25.57 -1.74 -4.18
C PRO A 311 25.94 -2.06 -5.64
N GLU A 312 26.67 -3.16 -5.85
CA GLU A 312 27.13 -3.61 -7.16
C GLU A 312 25.95 -4.02 -8.06
N LEU A 313 24.94 -4.69 -7.48
CA LEU A 313 23.72 -5.05 -8.19
C LEU A 313 22.88 -3.82 -8.52
N ALA A 314 22.79 -2.84 -7.60
CA ALA A 314 22.09 -1.59 -7.85
C ALA A 314 22.74 -0.78 -8.99
N GLU A 315 24.07 -0.69 -9.03
CA GLU A 315 24.81 -0.06 -10.13
C GLU A 315 24.65 -0.83 -11.44
N GLN A 316 24.80 -2.16 -11.44
CA GLN A 316 24.58 -3.01 -12.62
C GLN A 316 23.16 -2.88 -13.17
N MET A 317 22.15 -2.74 -12.32
CA MET A 317 20.76 -2.60 -12.75
C MET A 317 20.41 -1.19 -13.21
N LEU A 318 20.95 -0.14 -12.60
CA LEU A 318 20.83 1.23 -13.12
C LEU A 318 21.54 1.37 -14.47
N ASN A 319 22.66 0.67 -14.66
CA ASN A 319 23.41 0.63 -15.92
C ASN A 319 22.78 -0.32 -16.97
N GLY A 320 22.00 -1.32 -16.54
CA GLY A 320 21.39 -2.37 -17.36
C GLY A 320 19.88 -2.24 -17.60
N LEU A 321 19.22 -1.21 -17.06
CA LEU A 321 17.88 -0.82 -17.49
C LEU A 321 17.97 -0.47 -18.98
N PRO A 322 17.07 -0.99 -19.85
CA PRO A 322 16.94 -0.45 -21.18
C PRO A 322 16.73 1.04 -21.01
N THR A 323 17.62 1.85 -21.60
CA THR A 323 17.21 3.22 -21.92
C THR A 323 15.92 3.07 -22.70
N PRO A 324 14.85 3.82 -22.34
CA PRO A 324 13.63 3.79 -23.13
C PRO A 324 14.02 3.95 -24.60
N PRO A 325 13.34 3.25 -25.53
CA PRO A 325 13.75 3.24 -26.92
C PRO A 325 14.08 4.67 -27.36
N LYS A 326 15.23 4.85 -28.02
CA LYS A 326 15.63 6.11 -28.65
C LYS A 326 14.66 6.56 -29.75
N THR A 327 13.43 6.08 -29.79
CA THR A 327 12.31 6.89 -30.26
C THR A 327 11.97 7.87 -29.14
N ARG A 328 12.79 8.91 -29.01
CA ARG A 328 12.34 10.16 -28.40
C ARG A 328 11.13 10.57 -29.22
N ASP A 329 9.93 10.35 -28.70
CA ASP A 329 8.77 11.01 -29.24
C ASP A 329 8.96 12.49 -28.93
N THR A 330 9.54 13.20 -29.90
CA THR A 330 9.84 14.63 -29.84
C THR A 330 8.59 15.40 -29.46
N ALA A 331 7.39 14.90 -29.81
CA ALA A 331 6.12 15.49 -29.42
C ALA A 331 5.88 15.44 -27.90
N SER A 332 6.14 14.31 -27.23
CA SER A 332 6.01 14.18 -25.77
C SER A 332 6.99 15.08 -25.00
N LEU A 333 8.21 15.25 -25.51
CA LEU A 333 9.23 16.10 -24.90
C LEU A 333 8.91 17.59 -25.12
N LEU A 334 8.46 17.97 -26.32
CA LEU A 334 8.00 19.33 -26.62
C LEU A 334 6.71 19.68 -25.86
N LEU A 335 5.80 18.73 -25.66
CA LEU A 335 4.58 18.90 -24.86
C LEU A 335 4.88 19.16 -23.39
N TYR A 336 5.81 18.39 -22.82
CA TYR A 336 6.27 18.59 -21.45
C TYR A 336 6.95 19.95 -21.30
N LEU A 337 7.81 20.33 -22.24
CA LEU A 337 8.51 21.62 -22.21
C LEU A 337 7.57 22.81 -22.42
N ALA A 338 6.65 22.74 -23.38
CA ALA A 338 5.63 23.76 -23.63
C ALA A 338 4.78 24.00 -22.38
N ALA A 339 4.36 22.94 -21.68
CA ALA A 339 3.59 23.05 -20.44
C ALA A 339 4.36 23.69 -19.26
N GLN A 340 5.69 23.66 -19.28
CA GLN A 340 6.53 24.29 -18.24
C GLN A 340 6.84 25.76 -18.54
N VAL A 341 6.74 26.18 -19.80
CA VAL A 341 7.07 27.54 -20.26
C VAL A 341 5.82 28.41 -20.39
N ASP A 342 4.77 27.92 -21.06
CA ASP A 342 3.46 28.58 -21.13
C ASP A 342 2.37 27.55 -21.49
N ARG A 343 1.36 27.40 -20.62
CA ARG A 343 0.24 26.46 -20.83
C ARG A 343 -0.59 26.76 -22.08
N THR A 344 -0.58 27.98 -22.62
CA THR A 344 -1.30 28.33 -23.87
C THR A 344 -0.72 27.65 -25.12
N LEU A 345 0.51 27.12 -25.03
CA LEU A 345 1.18 26.37 -26.09
C LEU A 345 0.71 24.90 -26.19
N VAL A 346 -0.16 24.47 -25.28
CA VAL A 346 -0.72 23.11 -25.24
C VAL A 346 -2.25 23.17 -25.29
N GLN A 347 -2.86 22.29 -26.08
CA GLN A 347 -4.31 22.15 -26.21
C GLN A 347 -4.73 20.70 -25.95
N THR A 348 -5.93 20.50 -25.39
CA THR A 348 -6.52 19.17 -25.22
C THR A 348 -7.42 18.85 -26.42
N ARG A 349 -7.23 17.66 -27.02
CA ARG A 349 -8.14 17.12 -28.03
C ARG A 349 -8.51 15.70 -27.63
N ASN A 350 -9.80 15.46 -27.38
CA ASN A 350 -10.33 14.16 -26.93
C ASN A 350 -9.63 13.62 -25.65
N GLY A 351 -9.25 14.50 -24.74
CA GLY A 351 -8.56 14.13 -23.49
C GLY A 351 -7.06 13.91 -23.63
N GLU A 352 -6.48 13.99 -24.84
CA GLU A 352 -5.04 13.94 -25.07
C GLU A 352 -4.46 15.35 -25.19
N MET A 353 -3.32 15.61 -24.52
CA MET A 353 -2.56 16.86 -24.64
C MET A 353 -1.77 16.87 -25.95
N ARG A 354 -1.89 17.93 -26.74
CA ARG A 354 -1.14 18.15 -28.00
C ARG A 354 -0.61 19.58 -28.07
N LEU A 355 0.47 19.81 -28.83
CA LEU A 355 0.95 21.17 -29.09
C LEU A 355 -0.14 21.98 -29.81
N SER A 356 -0.27 23.25 -29.46
CA SER A 356 -1.19 24.16 -30.13
C SER A 356 -0.74 24.37 -31.59
N PRO A 357 -1.66 24.72 -32.52
CA PRO A 357 -1.30 24.93 -33.92
C PRO A 357 -0.30 26.08 -34.12
N ALA A 358 -0.28 27.06 -33.19
CA ALA A 358 0.70 28.12 -33.16
C ALA A 358 2.10 27.59 -32.80
N ALA A 359 2.21 26.71 -31.80
CA ALA A 359 3.47 26.08 -31.40
C ALA A 359 4.05 25.17 -32.50
N LEU A 360 3.17 24.51 -33.28
CA LEU A 360 3.57 23.67 -34.41
C LEU A 360 4.01 24.47 -35.67
N LYS A 361 3.68 25.77 -35.75
CA LYS A 361 3.99 26.62 -36.92
C LYS A 361 5.26 27.45 -36.76
N ALA A 362 5.91 27.45 -35.60
CA ALA A 362 7.19 28.13 -35.41
C ALA A 362 8.29 27.37 -36.17
N GLN A 363 8.61 27.84 -37.39
CA GLN A 363 9.55 27.19 -38.30
C GLN A 363 10.85 27.99 -38.50
N THR A 364 10.99 29.18 -37.89
CA THR A 364 12.13 30.08 -38.13
C THR A 364 12.76 30.60 -36.84
N PRO A 365 14.08 30.85 -36.81
CA PRO A 365 14.79 31.43 -35.66
C PRO A 365 14.20 32.74 -35.14
N ALA A 366 13.64 33.58 -36.03
CA ALA A 366 12.96 34.82 -35.66
C ALA A 366 11.70 34.57 -34.80
N SER A 367 10.92 33.54 -35.14
CA SER A 367 9.70 33.18 -34.39
C SER A 367 10.01 32.62 -33.00
N VAL A 368 11.16 31.95 -32.84
CA VAL A 368 11.64 31.43 -31.55
C VAL A 368 12.18 32.56 -30.67
N ALA A 369 12.80 33.59 -31.27
CA ALA A 369 13.26 34.78 -30.56
C ALA A 369 12.09 35.61 -30.01
N ASP A 370 11.01 35.76 -30.76
CA ASP A 370 9.79 36.45 -30.31
C ASP A 370 9.15 35.76 -29.09
N ILE A 371 9.08 34.42 -29.10
CA ILE A 371 8.63 33.64 -27.93
C ILE A 371 9.57 33.88 -26.75
N GLY A 372 10.89 33.87 -26.98
CA GLY A 372 11.89 34.16 -25.95
C GLY A 372 11.70 35.52 -25.28
N SER A 373 11.33 36.55 -26.04
CA SER A 373 11.15 37.92 -25.53
C SER A 373 10.01 38.08 -24.52
N GLN A 374 9.03 37.17 -24.51
CA GLN A 374 7.89 37.17 -23.60
C GLN A 374 8.15 36.42 -22.28
N LEU A 375 9.30 35.75 -22.17
CA LEU A 375 9.68 34.93 -21.03
C LEU A 375 10.48 35.73 -19.99
N SER A 376 10.42 35.30 -18.73
CA SER A 376 11.30 35.85 -17.70
C SER A 376 12.77 35.50 -17.96
N ALA A 377 13.70 36.26 -17.37
CA ALA A 377 15.14 36.06 -17.59
C ALA A 377 15.63 34.64 -17.23
N ASN A 378 15.01 33.99 -16.23
CA ASN A 378 15.33 32.62 -15.84
C ASN A 378 14.82 31.59 -16.86
N GLU A 379 13.65 31.83 -17.43
CA GLU A 379 13.03 30.98 -18.46
C GLU A 379 13.79 31.11 -19.78
N GLN A 380 14.19 32.32 -20.17
CA GLN A 380 15.07 32.56 -21.33
C GLN A 380 16.41 31.84 -21.19
N THR A 381 17.03 31.90 -20.00
CA THR A 381 18.30 31.22 -19.74
C THR A 381 18.16 29.70 -19.85
N THR A 382 17.01 29.15 -19.43
CA THR A 382 16.69 27.73 -19.50
C THR A 382 16.43 27.30 -20.94
N LEU A 383 15.65 28.07 -21.69
CA LEU A 383 15.35 27.86 -23.11
C LEU A 383 16.63 27.87 -23.95
N ASN A 384 17.51 28.86 -23.77
CA ASN A 384 18.77 28.98 -24.50
C ASN A 384 19.74 27.83 -24.21
N ARG A 385 19.82 27.37 -22.96
CA ARG A 385 20.62 26.16 -22.60
C ARG A 385 20.09 24.90 -23.27
N LEU A 386 18.78 24.84 -23.52
CA LEU A 386 18.12 23.69 -24.11
C LEU A 386 18.25 23.66 -25.64
N ILE A 387 18.06 24.81 -26.31
CA ILE A 387 18.29 24.98 -27.75
C ILE A 387 19.73 24.60 -28.09
N LYS A 388 20.69 25.06 -27.30
CA LYS A 388 22.11 24.69 -27.46
C LYS A 388 22.33 23.18 -27.37
N LYS A 389 21.71 22.52 -26.39
CA LYS A 389 21.79 21.05 -26.23
C LYS A 389 21.14 20.27 -27.37
N LEU A 390 20.10 20.82 -28.01
CA LEU A 390 19.43 20.20 -29.16
C LEU A 390 20.27 20.35 -30.44
N SER A 391 20.82 21.55 -30.67
CA SER A 391 21.73 21.84 -31.79
C SER A 391 23.03 21.03 -31.70
N ASP A 392 23.62 20.90 -30.50
CA ASP A 392 24.81 20.06 -30.25
C ASP A 392 24.54 18.55 -30.46
N SER A 393 23.26 18.13 -30.54
CA SER A 393 22.87 16.74 -30.78
C SER A 393 22.52 16.41 -32.23
N GLY A 394 22.81 17.32 -33.18
CA GLY A 394 22.70 17.07 -34.62
C GLY A 394 21.27 17.03 -35.17
N HIS A 395 20.36 17.78 -34.55
CA HIS A 395 19.04 18.05 -35.09
C HIS A 395 18.96 19.53 -35.47
N ASP A 396 18.81 19.78 -36.78
CA ASP A 396 18.49 21.10 -37.34
C ASP A 396 17.08 21.54 -36.95
#